data_AF-A0A636GGK2-F1
#
_entry.id   AF-A0A636GGK2-F1
#
_cell.length_a   1.000
_cell.length_b   1.000
_cell.length_c   1.000
_cell.angle_alpha   90.00
_cell.angle_beta   90.00
_cell.angle_gamma   90.00
#
_symmetry.space_group_name_H-M   'P 1'
#
loop_
_entity.id
_entity.type
_entity.pdbx_description
1 polymer ?
#
loop_
_entity_poly.entity_id
_entity_poly.type
_entity_poly.pdbx_seq_one_letter_code
_entity_poly.pdbx_strand_id
1 'polypeptide(L)'
;KLSRADRGLLRRALVMTAERVYGEKRQMLPSDLKATLETIATDSSEKPGGGPRWHTKMQSRASEMALALELMTEGFEGELFNREGEAWPEADVTIVDLAYLSREGYESQMALAVISLANTVNHIAERDQFEKRNTLFDIDEAHVVTANPLLAPYFAKKSKM
;
A
#
# COMPACT_ATOMS: atom_id res chain seq x y z
N LYS A 1 14.13 3.82 -10.74
CA LYS A 1 12.89 3.99 -11.54
C LYS A 1 12.44 2.62 -12.01
N LEU A 2 11.22 2.15 -11.67
CA LEU A 2 10.73 0.83 -12.09
C LEU A 2 10.55 0.75 -13.61
N SER A 3 11.14 -0.28 -14.23
CA SER A 3 10.89 -0.63 -15.63
C SER A 3 9.51 -1.26 -15.82
N ARG A 4 9.07 -1.42 -17.08
CA ARG A 4 7.83 -2.15 -17.39
C ARG A 4 7.88 -3.61 -16.92
N ALA A 5 9.05 -4.24 -17.02
CA ALA A 5 9.26 -5.61 -16.56
C ALA A 5 9.13 -5.71 -15.03
N ASP A 6 9.69 -4.74 -14.29
CA ASP A 6 9.59 -4.68 -12.83
C ASP A 6 8.13 -4.52 -12.38
N ARG A 7 7.34 -3.69 -13.08
CA ARG A 7 5.90 -3.55 -12.81
C ARG A 7 5.14 -4.85 -13.09
N GLY A 8 5.50 -5.56 -14.15
CA GLY A 8 4.92 -6.85 -14.49
C GLY A 8 5.24 -7.94 -13.45
N LEU A 9 6.47 -7.95 -12.91
CA LEU A 9 6.87 -8.80 -11.80
C LEU A 9 6.05 -8.50 -10.55
N LEU A 10 5.98 -7.22 -10.14
CA LEU A 10 5.25 -6.81 -8.95
C LEU A 10 3.75 -7.17 -9.04
N ARG A 11 3.12 -6.92 -10.19
CA ARG A 11 1.72 -7.29 -10.41
C ARG A 11 1.49 -8.80 -10.25
N ARG A 12 2.39 -9.63 -10.78
CA ARG A 12 2.30 -11.09 -10.61
C ARG A 12 2.47 -11.50 -9.15
N ALA A 13 3.47 -10.94 -8.46
CA ALA A 13 3.69 -11.21 -7.05
C ALA A 13 2.47 -10.82 -6.20
N LEU A 14 1.85 -9.67 -6.48
CA LEU A 14 0.62 -9.22 -5.80
C LEU A 14 -0.53 -10.21 -5.98
N VAL A 15 -0.80 -10.65 -7.22
CA VAL A 15 -1.88 -11.61 -7.50
C VAL A 15 -1.61 -12.96 -6.83
N MET A 16 -0.38 -13.50 -6.99
CA MET A 16 0.01 -14.76 -6.35
C MET A 16 -0.16 -14.70 -4.81
N THR A 17 0.21 -13.57 -4.22
CA THR A 17 0.07 -13.37 -2.78
C THR A 17 -1.39 -13.27 -2.37
N ALA A 18 -2.18 -12.47 -3.09
CA ALA A 18 -3.60 -12.28 -2.80
C ALA A 18 -4.38 -13.61 -2.91
N GLU A 19 -4.13 -14.42 -3.94
CA GLU A 19 -4.78 -15.73 -4.09
C GLU A 19 -4.44 -16.68 -2.94
N ARG A 20 -3.16 -16.74 -2.54
CA ARG A 20 -2.70 -17.55 -1.41
C ARG A 20 -3.39 -17.15 -0.12
N VAL A 21 -3.31 -15.87 0.23
CA VAL A 21 -3.84 -15.32 1.49
C VAL A 21 -5.37 -15.36 1.53
N TYR A 22 -6.03 -15.15 0.38
CA TYR A 22 -7.47 -15.33 0.27
C TYR A 22 -7.90 -16.77 0.59
N GLY A 23 -7.14 -17.78 0.13
CA GLY A 23 -7.35 -19.18 0.51
C GLY A 23 -7.18 -19.45 2.01
N GLU A 24 -6.32 -18.68 2.68
CA GLU A 24 -6.11 -18.71 4.14
C GLU A 24 -7.22 -17.97 4.93
N LYS A 25 -8.19 -17.34 4.24
CA LYS A 25 -9.32 -16.58 4.82
C LYS A 25 -8.91 -15.44 5.75
N ARG A 26 -7.85 -14.73 5.40
CA ARG A 26 -7.32 -13.60 6.18
C ARG A 26 -6.93 -12.43 5.27
N GLN A 27 -6.60 -11.28 5.84
CA GLN A 27 -6.17 -10.12 5.05
C GLN A 27 -4.70 -10.27 4.62
N MET A 28 -4.40 -9.82 3.40
CA MET A 28 -3.04 -9.82 2.89
C MET A 28 -2.22 -8.72 3.56
N LEU A 29 -1.05 -9.07 4.10
CA LEU A 29 -0.14 -8.15 4.75
C LEU A 29 1.10 -7.86 3.88
N PRO A 30 1.83 -6.75 4.10
CA PRO A 30 3.12 -6.48 3.47
C PRO A 30 4.12 -7.65 3.61
N SER A 31 4.16 -8.30 4.77
CA SER A 31 4.99 -9.49 5.02
C SER A 31 4.66 -10.67 4.10
N ASP A 32 3.40 -10.82 3.68
CA ASP A 32 3.02 -11.84 2.72
C ASP A 32 3.60 -11.58 1.34
N LEU A 33 3.61 -10.32 0.92
CA LEU A 33 4.18 -9.93 -0.37
C LEU A 33 5.70 -10.10 -0.35
N LYS A 34 6.36 -9.75 0.77
CA LYS A 34 7.78 -10.01 1.00
C LYS A 34 8.08 -11.49 0.83
N ALA A 35 7.36 -12.37 1.53
CA ALA A 35 7.56 -13.83 1.43
C ALA A 35 7.36 -14.36 0.00
N THR A 36 6.36 -13.85 -0.74
CA THR A 36 6.15 -14.22 -2.14
C THR A 36 7.31 -13.76 -3.03
N LEU A 37 7.83 -12.56 -2.82
CA LEU A 37 8.97 -12.04 -3.57
C LEU A 37 10.26 -12.80 -3.27
N GLU A 38 10.51 -13.18 -2.01
CA GLU A 38 11.61 -14.06 -1.61
C GLU A 38 11.49 -15.43 -2.28
N THR A 39 10.28 -16.00 -2.29
CA THR A 39 10.01 -17.26 -3.00
C THR A 39 10.35 -17.14 -4.48
N ILE A 40 9.93 -16.05 -5.15
CA ILE A 40 10.26 -15.81 -6.57
C ILE A 40 11.78 -15.64 -6.75
N ALA A 41 12.46 -14.97 -5.82
CA ALA A 41 13.89 -14.74 -5.88
C ALA A 41 14.71 -16.04 -5.82
N THR A 42 14.24 -17.04 -5.05
CA THR A 42 14.91 -18.33 -4.89
C THR A 42 14.32 -19.46 -5.75
N ASP A 43 13.25 -19.19 -6.50
CA ASP A 43 12.52 -20.21 -7.27
C ASP A 43 13.40 -20.79 -8.40
N SER A 44 13.86 -22.03 -8.19
CA SER A 44 14.67 -22.78 -9.14
C SER A 44 13.84 -23.76 -9.97
N SER A 45 12.51 -23.66 -9.95
CA SER A 45 11.63 -24.52 -10.74
C SER A 45 11.72 -24.21 -12.24
N GLU A 46 11.39 -25.21 -13.05
CA GLU A 46 11.34 -25.08 -14.50
C GLU A 46 9.92 -24.79 -14.98
N LYS A 47 9.81 -24.05 -16.09
CA LYS A 47 8.53 -23.87 -16.78
C LYS A 47 8.17 -25.11 -17.61
N PRO A 48 6.87 -25.37 -17.86
CA PRO A 48 6.46 -26.39 -18.83
C PRO A 48 7.09 -26.08 -20.20
N GLY A 49 7.88 -27.03 -20.73
CA GLY A 49 8.66 -26.84 -21.96
C GLY A 49 10.15 -26.54 -21.76
N GLY A 50 10.64 -26.59 -20.52
CA GLY A 50 12.07 -26.55 -20.19
C GLY A 50 12.62 -25.14 -19.94
N GLY A 51 13.66 -25.09 -19.10
CA GLY A 51 14.33 -23.87 -18.68
C GLY A 51 13.70 -23.23 -17.44
N PRO A 52 14.39 -22.27 -16.80
CA PRO A 52 13.98 -21.69 -15.54
C PRO A 52 12.65 -20.94 -15.68
N ARG A 53 11.77 -21.11 -14.69
CA ARG A 53 10.47 -20.46 -14.62
C ARG A 53 10.60 -18.93 -14.58
N TRP A 54 11.63 -18.44 -13.90
CA TRP A 54 11.94 -17.02 -13.79
C TRP A 54 13.28 -16.69 -14.42
N HIS A 55 13.33 -15.54 -15.09
CA HIS A 55 14.59 -15.02 -15.61
C HIS A 55 15.46 -14.50 -14.45
N THR A 56 16.77 -14.72 -14.48
CA THR A 56 17.70 -14.35 -13.37
C THR A 56 17.60 -12.87 -12.97
N LYS A 57 17.49 -11.95 -13.94
CA LYS A 57 17.23 -10.52 -13.67
C LYS A 57 15.95 -10.27 -12.87
N MET A 58 14.90 -11.07 -13.08
CA MET A 58 13.65 -10.95 -12.34
C MET A 58 13.79 -11.47 -10.91
N GLN A 59 14.55 -12.54 -10.70
CA GLN A 59 14.86 -13.07 -9.37
C GLN A 59 15.65 -12.06 -8.54
N SER A 60 16.70 -11.47 -9.13
CA SER A 60 17.47 -10.40 -8.49
C SER A 60 16.61 -9.19 -8.16
N ARG A 61 15.71 -8.76 -9.07
CA ARG A 61 14.76 -7.69 -8.79
C ARG A 61 13.74 -8.03 -7.71
N ALA A 62 13.26 -9.28 -7.65
CA ALA A 62 12.36 -9.73 -6.60
C ALA A 62 13.04 -9.66 -5.23
N SER A 63 14.30 -10.07 -5.13
CA SER A 63 15.11 -9.95 -3.91
C SER A 63 15.28 -8.49 -3.46
N GLU A 64 15.62 -7.57 -4.38
CA GLU A 64 15.71 -6.14 -4.05
C GLU A 64 14.37 -5.57 -3.54
N MET A 65 13.24 -5.96 -4.15
CA MET A 65 11.91 -5.54 -3.72
C MET A 65 11.51 -6.13 -2.36
N ALA A 66 11.89 -7.38 -2.08
CA ALA A 66 11.65 -8.00 -0.78
C ALA A 66 12.40 -7.28 0.33
N LEU A 67 13.69 -6.95 0.11
CA LEU A 67 14.49 -6.15 1.04
C LEU A 67 13.91 -4.74 1.24
N ALA A 68 13.40 -4.10 0.18
CA ALA A 68 12.75 -2.80 0.31
C ALA A 68 11.44 -2.86 1.12
N LEU A 69 10.69 -3.97 1.03
CA LEU A 69 9.47 -4.19 1.80
C LEU A 69 9.74 -4.51 3.27
N GLU A 70 10.93 -5.00 3.62
CA GLU A 70 11.31 -5.31 4.99
C GLU A 70 11.14 -4.10 5.93
N LEU A 71 11.44 -2.90 5.42
CA LEU A 71 11.24 -1.63 6.12
C LEU A 71 9.78 -1.37 6.52
N MET A 72 8.81 -2.02 5.87
CA MET A 72 7.37 -1.89 6.18
C MET A 72 6.84 -3.04 7.04
N THR A 73 7.70 -4.00 7.40
CA THR A 73 7.32 -5.20 8.16
C THR A 73 7.89 -5.23 9.58
N GLU A 74 8.85 -4.36 9.87
CA GLU A 74 9.58 -4.31 11.13
C GLU A 74 9.46 -2.93 11.80
N GLY A 75 9.78 -2.88 13.09
CA GLY A 75 9.74 -1.63 13.85
C GLY A 75 8.37 -0.97 13.88
N PHE A 76 8.36 0.36 13.93
CA PHE A 76 7.14 1.17 14.00
C PHE A 76 6.29 1.04 12.72
N GLU A 77 6.92 0.99 11.55
CA GLU A 77 6.25 0.79 10.28
C GLU A 77 5.54 -0.56 10.21
N GLY A 78 6.16 -1.61 10.75
CA GLY A 78 5.53 -2.92 10.89
C GLY A 78 4.27 -2.88 11.77
N GLU A 79 4.32 -2.19 12.92
CA GLU A 79 3.15 -2.01 13.78
C GLU A 79 2.02 -1.24 13.08
N LEU A 80 2.37 -0.28 12.22
CA LEU A 80 1.41 0.55 11.53
C LEU A 80 0.80 -0.12 10.30
N PHE A 81 1.62 -0.76 9.45
CA PHE A 81 1.23 -1.22 8.12
C PHE A 81 1.18 -2.75 7.98
N ASN A 82 1.84 -3.52 8.85
CA ASN A 82 1.92 -4.98 8.76
C ASN A 82 0.99 -5.70 9.74
N ARG A 83 -0.25 -5.23 9.84
CA ARG A 83 -1.32 -5.83 10.63
C ARG A 83 -2.62 -5.82 9.85
N GLU A 84 -3.54 -6.71 10.22
CA GLU A 84 -4.88 -6.70 9.64
C GLU A 84 -5.60 -5.41 10.00
N GLY A 85 -6.33 -4.85 9.03
CA GLY A 85 -7.12 -3.66 9.21
C GLY A 85 -8.52 -3.98 9.73
N GLU A 86 -9.09 -3.06 10.49
CA GLU A 86 -10.51 -3.08 10.82
C GLU A 86 -11.22 -1.94 10.08
N ALA A 87 -12.47 -2.17 9.68
CA ALA A 87 -13.29 -1.10 9.13
C ALA A 87 -13.47 0.00 10.19
N TRP A 88 -13.52 1.25 9.75
CA TRP A 88 -13.76 2.36 10.66
C TRP A 88 -15.15 2.21 11.31
N PRO A 89 -15.27 2.52 12.60
CA PRO A 89 -16.57 2.58 13.23
C PRO A 89 -17.42 3.67 12.56
N GLU A 90 -18.72 3.43 12.44
CA GLU A 90 -19.65 4.47 11.97
C GLU A 90 -19.72 5.59 13.00
N ALA A 91 -19.38 6.81 12.58
CA ALA A 91 -19.36 7.99 13.44
C ALA A 91 -19.64 9.26 12.62
N ASP A 92 -20.31 10.23 13.24
CA ASP A 92 -20.56 11.54 12.61
C ASP A 92 -19.30 12.41 12.52
N VAL A 93 -18.34 12.18 13.42
CA VAL A 93 -17.06 12.89 13.49
C VAL A 93 -15.95 11.88 13.72
N THR A 94 -14.98 11.85 12.80
CA THR A 94 -13.76 11.03 12.93
C THR A 94 -12.56 11.96 12.98
N ILE A 95 -11.76 11.86 14.04
CA ILE A 95 -10.51 12.61 14.21
C ILE A 95 -9.36 11.62 14.16
N VAL A 96 -8.40 11.87 13.26
CA VAL A 96 -7.21 11.03 13.09
C VAL A 96 -5.98 11.85 13.46
N ASP A 97 -5.27 11.41 14.49
CA ASP A 97 -3.98 12.00 14.87
C ASP A 97 -2.84 11.25 14.16
N LEU A 98 -2.12 11.97 13.30
CA LEU A 98 -0.97 11.43 12.57
C LEU A 98 0.31 11.42 13.43
N ALA A 99 0.32 12.14 14.55
CA ALA A 99 1.33 12.17 15.60
C ALA A 99 2.77 12.03 15.08
N TYR A 100 3.33 10.82 15.17
CA TYR A 100 4.72 10.53 14.87
C TYR A 100 5.07 10.66 13.38
N LEU A 101 4.09 10.44 12.48
CA LEU A 101 4.30 10.49 11.03
C LEU A 101 4.56 11.91 10.51
N SER A 102 4.22 12.96 11.28
CA SER A 102 4.43 14.37 10.88
C SER A 102 5.88 14.85 11.02
N ARG A 103 6.77 13.99 11.54
CA ARG A 103 8.18 14.29 11.72
C ARG A 103 8.96 14.13 10.42
N GLU A 104 10.05 14.89 10.28
CA GLU A 104 11.01 14.72 9.17
C GLU A 104 11.54 13.29 9.10
N GLY A 105 11.70 12.77 7.88
CA GLY A 105 12.16 11.41 7.60
C GLY A 105 11.05 10.37 7.44
N TYR A 106 9.78 10.72 7.74
CA TYR A 106 8.62 9.84 7.59
C TYR A 106 7.72 10.22 6.41
N GLU A 107 8.23 10.98 5.43
CA GLU A 107 7.42 11.56 4.36
C GLU A 107 6.74 10.49 3.49
N SER A 108 7.39 9.33 3.34
CA SER A 108 6.84 8.21 2.55
C SER A 108 5.72 7.49 3.31
N GLN A 109 5.90 7.27 4.61
CA GLN A 109 4.94 6.65 5.52
C GLN A 109 3.73 7.55 5.71
N MET A 110 3.97 8.85 5.90
CA MET A 110 2.93 9.89 5.94
C MET A 110 2.12 9.89 4.64
N ALA A 111 2.80 9.86 3.49
CA ALA A 111 2.11 9.82 2.20
C ALA A 111 1.23 8.58 2.06
N LEU A 112 1.73 7.40 2.44
CA LEU A 112 0.96 6.16 2.42
C LEU A 112 -0.26 6.23 3.34
N ALA A 113 -0.07 6.68 4.58
CA ALA A 113 -1.14 6.82 5.56
C ALA A 113 -2.22 7.78 5.05
N VAL A 114 -1.85 8.99 4.65
CA VAL A 114 -2.80 10.01 4.19
C VAL A 114 -3.56 9.58 2.92
N ILE A 115 -2.91 8.89 1.98
CA ILE A 115 -3.60 8.32 0.81
C ILE A 115 -4.63 7.26 1.24
N SER A 116 -4.27 6.42 2.21
CA SER A 116 -5.19 5.41 2.76
C SER A 116 -6.40 6.04 3.45
N LEU A 117 -6.18 7.07 4.28
CA LEU A 117 -7.23 7.85 4.93
C LEU A 117 -8.16 8.49 3.89
N ALA A 118 -7.59 9.18 2.91
CA ALA A 118 -8.35 9.84 1.86
C ALA A 118 -9.16 8.83 1.03
N ASN A 119 -8.62 7.65 0.71
CA ASN A 119 -9.38 6.60 0.02
C ASN A 119 -10.55 6.10 0.87
N THR A 120 -10.36 5.94 2.18
CA THR A 120 -11.42 5.51 3.10
C THR A 120 -12.53 6.56 3.17
N VAL A 121 -12.18 7.84 3.31
CA VAL A 121 -13.15 8.95 3.29
C VAL A 121 -13.90 9.02 1.98
N ASN A 122 -13.21 8.84 0.84
CA ASN A 122 -13.88 8.81 -0.46
C ASN A 122 -14.87 7.64 -0.57
N HIS A 123 -14.52 6.46 -0.07
CA HIS A 123 -15.43 5.31 -0.08
C HIS A 123 -16.69 5.58 0.76
N ILE A 124 -16.55 6.22 1.93
CA ILE A 124 -17.69 6.65 2.75
C ILE A 124 -18.54 7.68 2.00
N ALA A 125 -17.91 8.71 1.42
CA ALA A 125 -18.60 9.74 0.66
C ALA A 125 -19.35 9.18 -0.57
N GLU A 126 -18.78 8.20 -1.28
CA GLU A 126 -19.42 7.54 -2.42
C GLU A 126 -20.60 6.66 -1.98
N ARG A 127 -20.49 5.95 -0.85
CA ARG A 127 -21.58 5.15 -0.26
C ARG A 127 -22.76 6.05 0.12
N ASP A 128 -22.47 7.20 0.72
CA ASP A 128 -23.47 8.08 1.34
C ASP A 128 -23.86 9.26 0.43
N GLN A 129 -23.43 9.28 -0.84
CA GLN A 129 -23.60 10.40 -1.77
C GLN A 129 -25.06 10.84 -2.02
N PHE A 130 -26.03 9.95 -1.75
CA PHE A 130 -27.47 10.22 -1.91
C PHE A 130 -28.16 10.59 -0.59
N GLU A 131 -27.42 10.50 0.52
CA GLU A 131 -27.86 11.10 1.75
C GLU A 131 -27.78 12.63 1.59
N LYS A 132 -28.76 13.36 2.11
CA LYS A 132 -28.75 14.84 2.06
C LYS A 132 -27.74 15.43 3.06
N ARG A 133 -26.58 14.79 3.21
CA ARG A 133 -25.53 15.05 4.18
C ARG A 133 -24.22 15.24 3.43
N ASN A 134 -23.53 16.34 3.73
CA ASN A 134 -22.22 16.59 3.16
C ASN A 134 -21.14 15.93 4.03
N THR A 135 -20.12 15.36 3.38
CA THR A 135 -18.90 14.91 4.06
C THR A 135 -17.88 16.05 4.01
N LEU A 136 -17.29 16.39 5.16
CA LEU A 136 -16.19 17.34 5.27
C LEU A 136 -14.90 16.58 5.57
N PHE A 137 -13.85 16.86 4.80
CA PHE A 137 -12.53 16.28 5.01
C PHE A 137 -11.51 17.40 5.20
N ASP A 138 -11.24 17.70 6.46
CA ASP A 138 -10.33 18.76 6.85
C ASP A 138 -8.96 18.17 7.25
N ILE A 139 -7.89 18.82 6.79
CA ILE A 139 -6.51 18.48 7.12
C ILE A 139 -5.90 19.69 7.80
N ASP A 140 -5.56 19.52 9.08
CA ASP A 140 -4.72 20.48 9.78
C ASP A 140 -3.28 20.39 9.25
N GLU A 141 -2.55 21.51 9.27
CA GLU A 141 -1.21 21.63 8.69
C GLU A 141 -1.13 21.18 7.22
N ALA A 142 -2.06 21.68 6.39
CA ALA A 142 -2.17 21.33 4.97
C ALA A 142 -0.88 21.51 4.15
N HIS A 143 0.10 22.28 4.64
CA HIS A 143 1.42 22.39 4.03
C HIS A 143 2.15 21.03 3.95
N VAL A 144 1.91 20.13 4.93
CA VAL A 144 2.50 18.78 4.97
C VAL A 144 2.07 17.94 3.76
N VAL A 145 0.80 18.05 3.35
CA VAL A 145 0.26 17.29 2.21
C VAL A 145 0.45 18.02 0.88
N THR A 146 0.47 19.35 0.88
CA THR A 146 0.60 20.16 -0.34
C THR A 146 2.04 20.36 -0.81
N ALA A 147 3.02 20.28 0.10
CA ALA A 147 4.44 20.31 -0.26
C ALA A 147 4.98 18.94 -0.72
N ASN A 148 4.31 17.85 -0.32
CA ASN A 148 4.75 16.50 -0.66
C ASN A 148 4.41 16.16 -2.12
N PRO A 149 5.40 15.83 -2.98
CA PRO A 149 5.19 15.60 -4.41
C PRO A 149 4.37 14.33 -4.73
N LEU A 150 4.22 13.40 -3.79
CA LEU A 150 3.35 12.23 -3.93
C LEU A 150 1.89 12.56 -3.60
N LEU A 151 1.66 13.43 -2.61
CA LEU A 151 0.34 13.78 -2.11
C LEU A 151 -0.33 14.91 -2.89
N ALA A 152 0.41 15.96 -3.22
CA ALA A 152 -0.16 17.15 -3.85
C ALA A 152 -0.92 16.84 -5.16
N PRO A 153 -0.39 16.03 -6.09
CA PRO A 153 -1.13 15.67 -7.31
C PRO A 153 -2.35 14.79 -7.04
N TYR A 154 -2.33 13.98 -5.97
CA TYR A 154 -3.46 13.13 -5.59
C TYR A 154 -4.62 14.00 -5.06
N PHE A 155 -4.35 14.91 -4.12
CA PHE A 155 -5.36 15.82 -3.58
C PHE A 155 -5.92 16.79 -4.62
N ALA A 156 -5.08 17.31 -5.52
CA ALA A 156 -5.54 18.17 -6.61
C ALA A 156 -6.49 17.46 -7.59
N LYS A 157 -6.44 16.12 -7.68
CA LYS A 157 -7.42 15.33 -8.43
C LYS A 157 -8.67 15.06 -7.62
N LYS A 158 -8.51 14.74 -6.33
CA LYS A 158 -9.64 14.46 -5.43
C LYS A 158 -10.53 15.69 -5.22
N SER A 159 -9.97 16.89 -5.15
CA SER A 159 -10.73 18.14 -4.98
C SER A 159 -11.65 18.51 -6.16
N LYS A 160 -11.64 17.74 -7.26
CA LYS A 160 -12.48 17.96 -8.44
C LYS A 160 -13.66 16.99 -8.53
N MET A 161 -13.70 15.98 -7.66
CA MET A 161 -14.81 15.05 -7.53
C MET A 161 -15.81 15.61 -6.53
#